data_AF-A0AB37EA46-F1
#
_entry.id   AF-A0AB37EA46-F1
#
_cell.length_a   1.000
_cell.length_b   1.000
_cell.length_c   1.000
_cell.angle_alpha   90.00
_cell.angle_beta   90.00
_cell.angle_gamma   90.00
#
_symmetry.space_group_name_H-M   'P 1'
#
loop_
_entity.id
_entity.type
_entity.pdbx_description
1 polymer ?
#
loop_
_entity_poly.entity_id
_entity_poly.type
_entity_poly.pdbx_seq_one_letter_code
_entity_poly.pdbx_strand_id
1 'polypeptide(L)'
;MNALFKALSHPVRRRIIAMLRAGPLASGDIAAGFDMSWPTITGHLNALKEAGLVSPEREGQTIRYRLEISAVEEAMAFLMDIAGTGETAQVLPVAQKAPRR
;
A
#
# COMPACT_ATOMS: atom_id res chain seq x y z
N MET A 1 -16.13 1.85 4.37
CA MET A 1 -14.94 1.13 4.90
C MET A 1 -13.82 1.31 3.89
N ASN A 2 -12.69 1.92 4.28
CA ASN A 2 -11.56 2.16 3.38
C ASN A 2 -11.05 0.83 2.78
N ALA A 3 -10.94 0.77 1.44
CA ALA A 3 -10.54 -0.44 0.70
C ALA A 3 -9.18 -0.97 1.15
N LEU A 4 -8.27 -0.08 1.54
CA LEU A 4 -6.96 -0.41 2.10
C LEU A 4 -7.08 -1.21 3.40
N PHE A 5 -7.79 -0.72 4.41
CA PHE A 5 -7.94 -1.44 5.68
C PHE A 5 -8.69 -2.77 5.51
N LYS A 6 -9.69 -2.81 4.62
CA LYS A 6 -10.35 -4.06 4.24
C LYS A 6 -9.36 -5.03 3.61
N ALA A 7 -8.47 -4.58 2.74
CA ALA A 7 -7.45 -5.43 2.15
C ALA A 7 -6.43 -5.92 3.19
N LEU A 8 -5.96 -5.06 4.10
CA LEU A 8 -4.97 -5.40 5.12
C LEU A 8 -5.52 -6.32 6.24
N SER A 9 -6.83 -6.41 6.42
CA SER A 9 -7.42 -7.25 7.48
C SER A 9 -7.25 -8.76 7.24
N HIS A 10 -6.99 -9.21 6.01
CA HIS A 10 -6.91 -10.64 5.68
C HIS A 10 -5.47 -11.18 5.74
N PRO A 11 -5.23 -12.31 6.42
CA PRO A 11 -3.88 -12.84 6.66
C PRO A 11 -3.14 -13.21 5.37
N VAL A 12 -3.84 -13.83 4.40
CA VAL A 12 -3.22 -14.19 3.11
C VAL A 12 -2.74 -12.95 2.36
N ARG A 13 -3.51 -11.86 2.37
CA ARG A 13 -3.15 -10.61 1.70
C ARG A 13 -1.93 -9.96 2.34
N ARG A 14 -1.86 -9.96 3.69
CA ARG A 14 -0.66 -9.53 4.41
C ARG A 14 0.57 -10.37 4.06
N ARG A 15 0.40 -11.69 3.89
CA ARG A 15 1.49 -12.59 3.49
C ARG A 15 1.96 -12.34 2.06
N ILE A 16 1.05 -12.10 1.12
CA ILE A 16 1.38 -11.68 -0.26
C ILE A 16 2.20 -10.38 -0.24
N ILE A 17 1.75 -9.37 0.52
CA ILE A 17 2.50 -8.11 0.69
C ILE A 17 3.91 -8.39 1.22
N ALA A 18 4.04 -9.25 2.24
CA ALA A 18 5.33 -9.60 2.82
C ALA A 18 6.26 -10.28 1.79
N MET A 19 5.73 -11.14 0.92
CA MET A 19 6.51 -11.74 -0.19
C MET A 19 7.00 -10.67 -1.17
N LEU A 20 6.13 -9.74 -1.55
CA LEU A 20 6.43 -8.67 -2.51
C LEU A 20 7.41 -7.61 -1.96
N ARG A 21 7.68 -7.57 -0.65
CA ARG A 21 8.75 -6.73 -0.07
C ARG A 21 10.14 -7.11 -0.57
N ALA A 22 10.35 -8.37 -0.96
CA ALA A 22 11.63 -8.83 -1.51
C ALA A 22 11.80 -8.45 -3.00
N GLY A 23 10.72 -8.04 -3.67
CA GLY A 23 10.73 -7.65 -5.08
C GLY A 23 9.50 -8.16 -5.85
N PRO A 24 9.37 -7.80 -7.14
CA PRO A 24 8.23 -8.21 -7.95
C PRO A 24 8.19 -9.71 -8.24
N LEU A 25 7.02 -10.33 -8.08
CA LEU A 25 6.82 -11.77 -8.27
C LEU A 25 5.70 -12.05 -9.28
N ALA A 26 5.85 -13.12 -10.07
CA ALA A 26 4.77 -13.57 -10.94
C ALA A 26 3.60 -14.14 -10.11
N SER A 27 2.38 -14.07 -10.61
CA SER A 27 1.21 -14.64 -9.91
C SER A 27 1.36 -16.13 -9.61
N GLY A 28 2.05 -16.88 -10.48
CA GLY A 28 2.39 -18.29 -10.26
C GLY A 28 3.34 -18.50 -9.08
N ASP A 29 4.41 -17.70 -9.00
CA ASP A 29 5.38 -17.75 -7.89
C ASP A 29 4.72 -17.39 -6.55
N ILE A 30 3.82 -16.40 -6.57
CA ILE A 30 3.03 -16.01 -5.40
C ILE A 30 2.13 -17.18 -4.98
N ALA A 31 1.41 -17.80 -5.92
CA ALA A 31 0.51 -18.90 -5.64
C ALA A 31 1.23 -20.13 -5.07
N ALA A 32 2.43 -20.42 -5.55
CA ALA A 32 3.26 -21.52 -5.03
C ALA A 32 3.62 -21.38 -3.53
N GLY A 33 3.51 -20.18 -2.96
CA GLY A 33 3.71 -19.92 -1.53
C GLY A 33 2.52 -20.29 -0.63
N PHE A 34 1.43 -20.80 -1.18
CA PHE A 34 0.19 -21.10 -0.46
C PHE A 34 -0.37 -22.47 -0.85
N ASP A 35 -0.98 -23.15 0.12
CA ASP A 35 -1.80 -24.34 -0.12
C ASP A 35 -3.23 -23.93 -0.50
N MET A 36 -3.37 -23.21 -1.62
CA MET A 36 -4.63 -22.64 -2.09
C MET A 36 -4.73 -22.71 -3.61
N SER A 37 -5.96 -22.68 -4.13
CA SER A 37 -6.18 -22.67 -5.57
C SER A 37 -5.70 -21.38 -6.22
N TRP A 38 -5.25 -21.46 -7.47
CA TRP A 38 -4.83 -20.29 -8.23
C TRP A 38 -5.93 -19.20 -8.35
N PRO A 39 -7.21 -19.51 -8.60
CA PRO A 39 -8.30 -18.53 -8.56
C PRO A 39 -8.45 -17.80 -7.20
N THR A 40 -8.17 -18.49 -6.09
CA THR A 40 -8.21 -17.87 -4.75
C THR A 40 -7.11 -16.82 -4.61
N ILE A 41 -5.88 -17.15 -5.02
CA ILE A 41 -4.73 -16.24 -4.95
C ILE A 41 -4.90 -15.05 -5.88
N THR A 42 -5.38 -15.24 -7.11
CA THR A 42 -5.65 -14.12 -8.03
C THR A 42 -6.80 -13.25 -7.56
N GLY A 43 -7.81 -13.80 -6.89
CA GLY A 43 -8.84 -13.03 -6.18
C GLY A 43 -8.23 -12.12 -5.09
N HIS A 44 -7.26 -12.63 -4.33
CA HIS A 44 -6.53 -11.82 -3.35
C HIS A 44 -5.67 -10.73 -4.00
N LEU A 45 -5.00 -11.01 -5.11
CA LEU A 45 -4.22 -10.04 -5.87
C LEU A 45 -5.10 -8.93 -6.46
N ASN A 46 -6.30 -9.27 -6.94
CA ASN A 46 -7.27 -8.29 -7.41
C ASN A 46 -7.75 -7.37 -6.28
N ALA A 47 -8.09 -7.93 -5.12
CA ALA A 47 -8.48 -7.13 -3.95
C ALA A 47 -7.35 -6.20 -3.47
N LEU A 48 -6.09 -6.64 -3.53
CA LEU A 48 -4.93 -5.81 -3.22
C LEU A 48 -4.74 -4.69 -4.25
N LYS A 49 -4.92 -5.00 -5.54
CA LYS A 49 -4.83 -4.04 -6.64
C LYS A 49 -5.92 -2.97 -6.53
N GLU A 50 -7.17 -3.37 -6.27
CA GLU A 50 -8.30 -2.46 -6.06
C GLU A 50 -8.08 -1.53 -4.85
N ALA A 51 -7.35 -2.02 -3.83
CA ALA A 51 -6.95 -1.25 -2.68
C ALA A 51 -5.69 -0.38 -2.91
N GLY A 52 -5.13 -0.38 -4.12
CA GLY A 52 -3.91 0.37 -4.47
C GLY A 52 -2.63 -0.14 -3.82
N LEU A 53 -2.65 -1.32 -3.19
CA LEU A 53 -1.49 -1.87 -2.47
C LEU A 53 -0.50 -2.59 -3.39
N VAL A 54 -0.96 -3.05 -4.56
CA VAL A 54 -0.09 -3.72 -5.55
C VAL A 54 -0.43 -3.27 -6.95
N SER A 55 0.57 -3.26 -7.81
CA SER A 55 0.41 -2.98 -9.24
C SER A 55 0.88 -4.18 -10.07
N PRO A 56 0.15 -4.55 -11.14
CA PRO A 56 0.62 -5.51 -12.12
C PRO A 56 1.55 -4.82 -13.13
N GLU A 57 2.67 -5.44 -13.43
CA GLU A 57 3.64 -5.03 -14.44
C GLU A 57 3.85 -6.19 -15.42
N ARG A 58 3.79 -5.90 -16.72
CA ARG A 58 3.95 -6.93 -17.75
C ARG A 58 5.42 -7.01 -18.16
N GLU A 59 6.02 -8.16 -17.91
CA GLU A 59 7.39 -8.46 -18.30
C GLU A 59 7.37 -9.61 -19.32
N GLY A 60 7.45 -9.25 -20.60
CA GLY A 60 7.29 -10.18 -21.72
C GLY A 60 5.90 -10.81 -21.76
N GLN A 61 5.84 -12.13 -21.49
CA GLN A 61 4.60 -12.91 -21.47
C GLN A 61 4.00 -13.06 -20.06
N THR A 62 4.72 -12.66 -19.02
CA THR A 62 4.34 -12.87 -17.63
C THR A 62 3.89 -11.56 -16.98
N ILE A 63 2.88 -11.64 -16.11
CA ILE A 63 2.47 -10.52 -15.26
C ILE A 63 3.11 -10.71 -13.89
N ARG A 64 3.93 -9.75 -13.49
CA ARG A 64 4.51 -9.66 -12.15
C ARG A 64 3.75 -8.63 -11.34
N TYR A 65 3.67 -8.84 -10.04
CA TYR A 65 3.07 -7.91 -9.11
C TYR A 65 4.15 -7.23 -8.30
N ARG A 66 4.00 -5.93 -8.09
CA ARG A 66 4.87 -5.07 -7.28
C ARG A 66 4.07 -4.50 -6.11
N LEU A 67 4.76 -4.28 -4.98
CA LEU A 67 4.21 -3.52 -3.86
C LEU A 67 4.23 -2.01 -4.18
N GLU A 68 3.10 -1.34 -3.97
CA GLU A 68 2.99 0.12 -4.07
C GLU A 68 3.24 0.75 -2.70
N ILE A 69 4.39 1.42 -2.54
CA ILE A 69 4.83 1.99 -1.27
C ILE A 69 4.03 3.27 -0.94
N SER A 70 3.67 4.06 -1.95
CA SER A 70 2.94 5.32 -1.80
C SER A 70 1.59 5.15 -1.07
N ALA A 71 0.83 4.10 -1.41
CA ALA A 71 -0.43 3.78 -0.74
C ALA A 71 -0.25 3.40 0.74
N VAL A 72 0.90 2.80 1.09
CA VAL A 72 1.24 2.47 2.48
C VAL A 72 1.66 3.71 3.26
N GLU A 73 2.41 4.62 2.64
CA GLU A 73 2.81 5.91 3.23
C GLU A 73 1.61 6.79 3.57
N GLU A 74 0.65 6.92 2.65
CA GLU A 74 -0.58 7.69 2.88
C GLU A 74 -1.40 7.13 4.06
N ALA A 75 -1.54 5.82 4.13
CA ALA A 75 -2.22 5.14 5.22
C ALA A 75 -1.51 5.34 6.56
N MET A 76 -0.18 5.27 6.56
CA MET A 76 0.63 5.46 7.75
C MET A 76 0.55 6.91 8.24
N ALA A 77 0.59 7.89 7.33
CA ALA A 77 0.40 9.30 7.66
C ALA A 77 -0.96 9.55 8.33
N PHE A 78 -2.04 8.99 7.77
CA PHE A 78 -3.38 9.08 8.37
C PHE A 78 -3.46 8.44 9.76
N LEU A 79 -2.83 7.26 9.96
CA LEU A 79 -2.80 6.61 11.27
C LEU A 79 -1.99 7.41 12.30
N MET A 80 -0.87 8.02 11.89
CA MET A 80 -0.06 8.87 12.77
C MET A 80 -0.78 10.16 13.15
N ASP A 81 -1.56 10.73 12.23
CA ASP A 81 -2.45 11.87 12.50
C ASP A 81 -3.51 11.52 13.55
N ILE A 82 -4.22 10.38 13.39
CA ILE A 82 -5.17 9.88 14.40
C ILE A 82 -4.50 9.61 15.75
N ALA A 83 -3.30 9.04 15.75
CA ALA A 83 -2.57 8.70 16.97
C ALA A 83 -2.05 9.94 17.72
N GLY A 84 -2.18 11.15 17.15
CA GLY A 84 -1.66 12.39 17.75
C GLY A 84 -0.13 12.45 17.78
N THR A 85 0.54 11.55 17.06
CA THR A 85 2.00 11.51 16.91
C THR A 85 2.48 12.21 15.64
N GLY A 86 1.55 12.61 14.77
CA GLY A 86 1.82 13.55 13.68
C GLY A 86 2.09 14.92 14.29
N GLU A 87 3.35 15.33 14.30
CA GLU A 87 3.74 16.69 14.66
C GLU A 87 2.91 17.65 13.81
N THR A 88 1.98 18.36 14.46
CA THR A 88 1.30 19.48 13.83
C THR A 88 2.40 20.46 13.48
N ALA A 89 2.78 20.51 12.19
CA ALA A 89 3.44 21.66 11.61
C ALA A 89 2.44 22.83 11.72
N GLN A 90 2.33 23.40 12.93
CA GLN A 90 1.77 24.71 13.15
C GLN A 90 2.69 25.66 12.39
N VAL A 91 2.31 25.97 11.16
CA VAL A 91 2.85 27.11 10.43
C VAL A 91 2.44 28.33 11.24
N LEU A 92 3.36 28.80 12.10
CA LEU A 92 3.28 30.12 12.72
C LEU A 92 3.04 31.15 11.60
N PRO A 93 2.02 32.02 11.71
CA PRO A 93 1.86 33.08 10.74
C PRO A 93 3.11 33.97 10.77
N VAL A 94 3.82 34.02 9.64
CA VAL A 94 4.90 34.99 9.42
C VAL A 94 4.34 36.37 9.73
N ALA A 95 4.89 36.97 10.80
CA ALA A 95 4.60 38.34 11.16
C ALA A 95 4.83 39.24 9.94
N GLN A 96 3.76 39.88 9.47
CA GLN A 96 3.87 40.95 8.48
C GLN A 96 4.74 42.05 9.09
N LYS A 97 5.93 42.26 8.53
CA LYS A 97 6.71 43.46 8.85
C LYS A 97 5.97 44.66 8.26
N ALA A 98 5.56 45.57 9.14
CA ALA A 98 4.99 46.86 8.78
C ALA A 98 5.95 47.67 7.88
N PRO A 99 5.42 48.46 6.92
CA PRO A 99 6.24 49.32 6.09
C PRO A 99 6.83 50.46 6.93
N ARG A 100 8.16 50.64 6.87
CA ARG A 100 8.80 51.89 7.31
C ARG A 100 8.61 52.94 6.23
N ARG A 101 7.72 53.91 6.47
CA ARG A 101 7.78 55.25 5.87
C ARG A 101 7.39 56.28 6.91
#